data_AF-A0AAX3EAL2-F1
#
_entry.id   AF-A0AAX3EAL2-F1
#
_cell.length_a   1.000
_cell.length_b   1.000
_cell.length_c   1.000
_cell.angle_alpha   90.00
_cell.angle_beta   90.00
_cell.angle_gamma   90.00
#
_symmetry.space_group_name_H-M   'P 1'
#
loop_
_entity.id
_entity.type
_entity.pdbx_description
1 polymer ?
#
loop_
_entity_poly.entity_id
_entity_poly.type
_entity_poly.pdbx_seq_one_letter_code
_entity_poly.pdbx_strand_id
1 'polypeptide(L)'
;MIKDNTVFVGNKPVMNYVLAVVTQFNNGAEEVAIKARGKAISRAVDTAEIALNRFLANVDKKEIFTSTEMIDTDTGKTNVSSIEIVLTHAK
;
A
#
# COMPACT_ATOMS: atom_id res chain seq x y z
N MET A 1 -14.27 8.10 -10.04
CA MET A 1 -13.28 7.42 -10.89
C MET A 1 -12.10 7.10 -10.00
N ILE A 2 -11.72 5.83 -9.91
CA ILE A 2 -10.51 5.40 -9.19
C ILE A 2 -9.35 6.05 -9.93
N LYS A 3 -8.83 7.19 -9.45
CA LYS A 3 -7.52 7.66 -9.91
C LYS A 3 -6.53 6.57 -9.52
N ASP A 4 -5.71 6.10 -10.47
CA ASP A 4 -4.80 4.95 -10.41
C ASP A 4 -3.65 5.06 -9.37
N ASN A 5 -3.92 5.60 -8.18
CA ASN A 5 -2.92 5.83 -7.14
C ASN A 5 -2.82 4.61 -6.19
N THR A 6 -2.87 3.40 -6.74
CA THR A 6 -2.73 2.16 -5.96
C THR A 6 -1.36 1.54 -6.17
N VAL A 7 -0.68 1.22 -5.07
CA VAL A 7 0.60 0.50 -5.05
C VAL A 7 0.37 -0.90 -4.50
N PHE A 8 0.44 -1.92 -5.36
CA PHE A 8 0.35 -3.33 -4.97
C PHE A 8 1.71 -3.84 -4.49
N VAL A 9 1.80 -4.21 -3.22
CA VAL A 9 3.02 -4.71 -2.59
C VAL A 9 3.11 -6.23 -2.74
N GLY A 10 4.17 -6.68 -3.40
CA GLY A 10 4.53 -8.07 -3.62
C GLY A 10 5.96 -8.32 -3.16
N ASN A 11 6.74 -9.13 -3.89
CA ASN A 11 8.06 -9.60 -3.44
C ASN A 11 9.26 -8.71 -3.84
N LYS A 12 9.06 -7.51 -4.40
CA LYS A 12 10.17 -6.60 -4.69
C LYS A 12 10.77 -6.04 -3.37
N PRO A 13 12.01 -5.53 -3.38
CA PRO A 13 12.56 -4.81 -2.23
C PRO A 13 11.65 -3.66 -1.78
N VAL A 14 11.57 -3.40 -0.48
CA VAL A 14 10.64 -2.41 0.10
C VAL A 14 10.80 -1.02 -0.51
N MET A 15 12.03 -0.60 -0.79
CA MET A 15 12.33 0.72 -1.35
C MET A 15 11.71 0.95 -2.73
N ASN A 16 11.44 -0.10 -3.52
CA ASN A 16 10.76 0.04 -4.81
C ASN A 16 9.31 0.50 -4.62
N TYR A 17 8.65 0.03 -3.55
CA TYR A 17 7.28 0.42 -3.21
C TYR A 17 7.25 1.81 -2.57
N VAL A 18 8.23 2.13 -1.72
CA VAL A 18 8.39 3.47 -1.14
C VAL A 18 8.55 4.50 -2.25
N LEU A 19 9.43 4.25 -3.22
CA LEU A 19 9.63 5.14 -4.37
C LEU A 19 8.35 5.33 -5.18
N ALA A 20 7.58 4.26 -5.39
CA ALA A 20 6.30 4.35 -6.10
C ALA A 20 5.30 5.25 -5.34
N VAL A 21 5.16 5.09 -4.03
CA VAL A 21 4.28 5.94 -3.19
C VAL A 21 4.72 7.40 -3.25
N VAL A 22 6.02 7.67 -3.06
CA VAL A 22 6.56 9.04 -3.11
C VAL A 22 6.35 9.68 -4.48
N THR A 23 6.56 8.92 -5.55
CA THR A 23 6.36 9.41 -6.92
C THR A 23 4.91 9.77 -7.20
N GLN A 24 3.95 8.99 -6.70
CA GLN A 24 2.53 9.31 -6.83
C GLN A 24 2.19 10.65 -6.16
N PHE A 25 2.64 10.88 -4.92
CA PHE A 25 2.43 12.16 -4.24
C PHE A 25 3.15 13.33 -4.94
N ASN A 26 4.38 13.13 -5.41
CA ASN A 26 5.10 14.16 -6.17
C ASN A 26 4.42 14.51 -7.50
N ASN A 27 3.66 13.57 -8.09
CA ASN A 27 2.84 13.79 -9.28
C ASN A 27 1.46 14.41 -8.97
N GLY A 28 1.20 14.81 -7.71
CA GLY A 28 -0.04 15.49 -7.30
C GLY A 28 -1.18 14.54 -6.92
N ALA A 29 -0.88 13.29 -6.52
CA ALA A 29 -1.88 12.41 -5.94
C ALA A 29 -2.39 12.97 -4.61
N GLU A 30 -3.71 13.16 -4.49
CA GLU A 30 -4.36 13.56 -3.22
C GLU A 30 -4.38 12.40 -2.20
N GLU A 31 -4.51 11.17 -2.71
CA GLU A 31 -4.53 9.93 -1.94
C GLU A 31 -3.74 8.84 -2.68
N VAL A 32 -3.07 7.98 -1.91
CA VAL A 32 -2.37 6.79 -2.39
C VAL A 32 -2.75 5.59 -1.54
N ALA A 33 -3.23 4.52 -2.17
CA ALA A 33 -3.59 3.26 -1.50
C ALA A 33 -2.46 2.23 -1.63
N ILE A 34 -1.96 1.73 -0.51
CA ILE A 34 -0.96 0.65 -0.46
C ILE A 34 -1.72 -0.65 -0.16
N LYS A 35 -1.75 -1.58 -1.12
CA LYS A 35 -2.50 -2.84 -0.98
C LYS A 35 -1.58 -4.04 -0.98
N ALA A 36 -1.83 -4.98 -0.09
CA ALA A 36 -1.07 -6.23 -0.02
C ALA A 36 -1.90 -7.37 0.55
N ARG A 37 -1.41 -8.59 0.36
CA ARG A 37 -2.03 -9.79 0.93
C ARG A 37 -1.00 -10.81 1.40
N GLY A 38 -1.39 -11.63 2.36
CA GLY A 38 -0.56 -12.67 2.97
C GLY A 38 0.74 -12.11 3.53
N LYS A 39 1.86 -12.80 3.27
CA LYS A 39 3.20 -12.41 3.77
C LYS A 39 3.66 -11.01 3.36
N ALA A 40 3.06 -10.39 2.33
CA ALA A 40 3.43 -9.06 1.88
C ALA A 40 2.85 -7.94 2.77
N ILE A 41 1.93 -8.25 3.69
CA ILE A 41 1.32 -7.28 4.61
C ILE A 41 2.40 -6.53 5.41
N SER A 42 3.38 -7.24 5.99
CA SER A 42 4.47 -6.60 6.73
C SER A 42 5.23 -5.59 5.86
N ARG A 43 5.50 -5.95 4.60
CA ARG A 43 6.17 -5.04 3.65
C ARG A 43 5.31 -3.83 3.28
N ALA A 44 3.99 -3.96 3.26
CA ALA A 44 3.08 -2.83 3.03
C ALA A 44 3.10 -1.85 4.20
N VAL A 45 3.12 -2.36 5.43
CA VAL A 45 3.30 -1.54 6.64
C VAL A 45 4.66 -0.85 6.60
N ASP A 46 5.75 -1.57 6.31
CA ASP A 46 7.09 -0.97 6.18
C ASP A 46 7.12 0.10 5.08
N THR A 47 6.44 -0.13 3.96
CA THR A 47 6.35 0.84 2.85
C THR A 47 5.69 2.13 3.31
N ALA A 48 4.56 2.03 4.02
CA ALA A 48 3.84 3.18 4.55
C ALA A 48 4.70 3.94 5.56
N GLU A 49 5.25 3.24 6.56
CA GLU A 49 6.06 3.88 7.62
C GLU A 49 7.32 4.54 7.05
N ILE A 50 8.04 3.89 6.14
CA ILE A 50 9.25 4.47 5.56
C ILE A 50 8.90 5.70 4.71
N ALA A 51 7.84 5.66 3.92
CA ALA A 51 7.41 6.78 3.10
C ALA A 51 7.08 8.01 3.97
N LEU A 52 6.26 7.83 5.01
CA LEU A 52 5.84 8.91 5.92
C LEU A 52 7.02 9.45 6.73
N ASN A 53 7.78 8.58 7.38
CA ASN A 53 8.80 9.01 8.35
C ASN A 53 10.08 9.55 7.70
N ARG A 54 10.33 9.28 6.40
CA ARG A 54 11.60 9.67 5.75
C ARG A 54 11.45 10.53 4.51
N PHE A 55 10.30 10.51 3.84
CA PHE A 55 10.18 11.13 2.51
C PHE A 55 8.98 12.08 2.36
N LEU A 56 7.90 11.90 3.12
CA LEU A 56 6.65 12.65 2.95
C LEU A 56 6.28 13.38 4.25
N ALA A 57 6.62 14.68 4.33
CA ALA A 57 6.40 15.48 5.54
C ALA A 57 4.93 15.87 5.78
N ASN A 58 4.12 16.03 4.72
CA ASN A 58 2.74 16.53 4.79
C ASN A 58 1.73 15.47 4.32
N VAL A 59 1.97 14.22 4.68
CA VAL A 59 1.10 13.07 4.38
C VAL A 59 0.88 12.30 5.67
N ASP A 60 -0.33 11.77 5.87
CA ASP A 60 -0.68 10.93 7.01
C ASP A 60 -1.55 9.75 6.57
N LYS A 61 -1.75 8.78 7.47
CA LYS A 61 -2.65 7.64 7.28
C LYS A 61 -4.09 8.12 7.46
N LYS A 62 -4.88 8.00 6.40
CA LYS A 62 -6.32 8.24 6.43
C LYS A 62 -7.03 7.08 7.11
N GLU A 63 -6.87 5.87 6.56
CA GLU A 63 -7.60 4.67 6.96
C GLU A 63 -6.75 3.42 6.72
N ILE A 64 -7.00 2.37 7.52
CA ILE A 64 -6.40 1.05 7.36
C ILE A 64 -7.53 0.03 7.35
N PHE A 65 -7.64 -0.72 6.26
CA PHE A 65 -8.62 -1.78 6.09
C PHE A 65 -7.92 -3.13 6.10
N THR A 66 -8.52 -4.09 6.80
CA THR A 66 -8.17 -5.50 6.69
C THR A 66 -9.36 -6.29 6.16
N SER A 67 -9.07 -7.31 5.37
CA SER A 67 -10.11 -8.17 4.80
C SER A 67 -9.55 -9.57 4.52
N THR A 68 -10.39 -10.44 3.98
CA THR A 68 -9.98 -11.75 3.47
C THR A 68 -10.32 -11.82 1.98
N GLU A 69 -9.33 -12.10 1.15
CA GLU A 69 -9.51 -12.37 -0.28
C GLU A 69 -9.44 -13.87 -0.53
N MET A 70 -10.33 -14.37 -1.40
CA MET A 70 -10.22 -15.72 -1.93
C MET A 70 -9.35 -15.70 -3.18
N ILE A 71 -8.24 -16.42 -3.16
CA ILE A 71 -7.30 -16.51 -4.28
C ILE A 71 -7.29 -17.92 -4.87
N ASP A 72 -7.15 -18.01 -6.18
CA ASP A 72 -6.88 -19.27 -6.85
C ASP A 72 -5.39 -19.61 -6.72
N THR A 73 -5.12 -20.83 -6.25
CA THR A 73 -3.77 -21.42 -6.15
C THR A 73 -3.75 -22.74 -6.90
N ASP A 74 -2.56 -23.30 -7.10
CA ASP A 74 -2.40 -24.62 -7.73
C ASP A 74 -3.13 -25.74 -6.96
N THR A 75 -3.38 -25.53 -5.65
CA THR A 75 -4.12 -26.45 -4.77
C THR A 75 -5.61 -26.12 -4.64
N GLY A 76 -6.12 -25.15 -5.40
CA GLY A 76 -7.50 -24.68 -5.35
C GLY A 76 -7.65 -23.31 -4.68
N LYS A 77 -8.88 -22.97 -4.29
CA LYS A 77 -9.20 -21.66 -3.69
C LYS A 77 -8.78 -21.60 -2.23
N THR A 78 -8.04 -20.55 -1.87
CA THR A 78 -7.55 -20.32 -0.51
C THR A 78 -7.89 -18.91 -0.05
N ASN A 79 -8.28 -18.78 1.22
CA ASN A 79 -8.48 -17.50 1.88
C ASN A 79 -7.14 -16.91 2.32
N VAL A 80 -6.89 -15.65 1.98
CA VAL A 80 -5.67 -14.94 2.34
C VAL A 80 -6.04 -13.60 2.94
N SER A 81 -5.42 -13.26 4.07
CA SER A 81 -5.56 -11.95 4.70
C SER A 81 -5.06 -10.85 3.75
N SER A 82 -5.79 -9.76 3.66
CA SER A 82 -5.44 -8.58 2.86
C SER A 82 -5.42 -7.33 3.73
N ILE A 83 -4.61 -6.37 3.33
CA ILE A 83 -4.52 -5.04 3.93
C ILE A 83 -4.57 -3.97 2.84
N GLU A 84 -5.23 -2.86 3.15
CA GLU A 84 -5.19 -1.62 2.41
C GLU A 84 -4.89 -0.46 3.37
N ILE A 85 -3.82 0.27 3.11
CA ILE A 85 -3.43 1.46 3.87
C ILE A 85 -3.61 2.66 2.95
N VAL A 86 -4.53 3.57 3.30
CA VAL A 86 -4.78 4.78 2.53
C VAL A 86 -3.99 5.92 3.14
N LEU A 87 -3.10 6.52 2.36
CA LEU A 87 -2.35 7.72 2.71
C LEU A 87 -2.99 8.93 2.03
N THR A 88 -3.01 10.07 2.71
CA THR A 88 -3.53 11.34 2.17
C THR A 88 -2.73 12.52 2.72
N HIS A 89 -2.85 13.69 2.10
CA HIS A 89 -2.25 14.90 2.66
C HIS A 89 -2.75 15.18 4.07
N ALA A 90 -1.84 15.52 4.98
CA ALA A 90 -2.20 15.94 6.32
C ALA A 90 -3.09 17.20 6.26
N LYS A 91 -4.11 17.25 7.12
CA LYS A 91 -4.99 18.42 7.28
C LYS A 91 -4.31 19.53 8.07
#